data_AF-A0A966GXA2-F1
#
_entry.id   AF-A0A966GXA2-F1
#
_cell.length_a   1.000
_cell.length_b   1.000
_cell.length_c   1.000
_cell.angle_alpha   90.00
_cell.angle_beta   90.00
_cell.angle_gamma   90.00
#
_symmetry.space_group_name_H-M   'P 1'
#
loop_
_entity.id
_entity.type
_entity.pdbx_description
1 polymer ?
#
loop_
_entity_poly.entity_id
_entity_poly.type
_entity_poly.pdbx_seq_one_letter_code
_entity_poly.pdbx_strand_id
1 'polypeptide(L)'
;METEKSQNIIEQQAVGSVFIPSHKFKANFLDYYEQFVEDNKKGNNRHLPNNFTQFKLFIKTDFISPIDITENLCKRFRNFLLDKYTGSTPADYYTRFKWVLNAAHNDNYFQRNPTEKVSSKSNLSARLKDHLEIEE
;
A
#
# COMPACT_ATOMS: atom_id res chain seq x y z
N MET A 1 -30.42 -8.78 -21.09
CA MET A 1 -29.89 -7.93 -22.19
C MET A 1 -30.07 -6.44 -21.93
N GLU A 2 -31.05 -5.98 -21.13
CA GLU A 2 -31.18 -4.55 -20.77
C GLU A 2 -30.28 -4.12 -19.61
N THR A 3 -30.04 -4.99 -18.63
CA THR A 3 -29.19 -4.70 -17.46
C THR A 3 -27.73 -4.44 -17.81
N GLU A 4 -27.16 -5.22 -18.74
CA GLU A 4 -25.78 -5.03 -19.22
C GLU A 4 -25.62 -3.71 -20.00
N LYS A 5 -26.65 -3.31 -20.75
CA LYS A 5 -26.65 -2.03 -21.48
C LYS A 5 -26.76 -0.85 -20.52
N SER A 6 -27.61 -0.94 -19.50
CA SER A 6 -27.72 0.08 -18.46
C SER A 6 -26.43 0.22 -17.63
N GLN A 7 -25.73 -0.89 -17.34
CA GLN A 7 -24.40 -0.85 -16.73
C GLN A 7 -23.41 -0.09 -17.62
N ASN A 8 -23.27 -0.48 -18.89
CA ASN A 8 -22.37 0.20 -19.84
C ASN A 8 -22.64 1.70 -20.00
N ILE A 9 -23.90 2.15 -19.90
CA ILE A 9 -24.26 3.57 -20.04
C ILE A 9 -23.87 4.37 -18.79
N ILE A 10 -24.05 3.82 -17.58
CA ILE A 10 -23.56 4.45 -16.34
C ILE A 10 -22.03 4.53 -16.34
N GLU A 11 -21.36 3.51 -16.89
CA GLU A 11 -19.90 3.45 -17.03
C GLU A 11 -19.36 4.50 -18.03
N GLN A 12 -20.09 4.80 -19.11
CA GLN A 12 -19.70 5.82 -20.09
C GLN A 12 -19.95 7.27 -19.66
N GLN A 13 -20.87 7.52 -18.72
CA GLN A 13 -21.21 8.88 -18.25
C GLN A 13 -20.23 9.43 -17.20
N ALA A 14 -19.24 8.65 -16.80
CA ALA A 14 -18.31 9.03 -15.75
C ALA A 14 -17.15 9.88 -16.30
N VAL A 15 -17.48 11.06 -16.83
CA VAL A 15 -16.49 12.08 -17.21
C VAL A 15 -15.76 12.54 -15.93
N GLY A 16 -14.57 11.98 -15.68
CA GLY A 16 -13.74 12.26 -14.51
C GLY A 16 -13.78 11.19 -13.41
N SER A 17 -14.53 10.11 -13.58
CA SER A 17 -14.44 8.95 -12.68
C SER A 17 -13.51 7.91 -13.29
N VAL A 18 -12.65 7.38 -12.44
CA VAL A 18 -11.70 6.36 -12.80
C VAL A 18 -12.47 5.03 -12.88
N PHE A 19 -12.77 4.58 -14.10
CA PHE A 19 -13.60 3.40 -14.33
C PHE A 19 -12.82 2.10 -14.06
N ILE A 20 -13.27 1.33 -13.08
CA ILE A 20 -12.79 -0.04 -12.79
C ILE A 20 -13.94 -1.00 -13.09
N PRO A 21 -13.75 -2.02 -13.94
CA PRO A 21 -14.77 -3.04 -14.15
C PRO A 21 -15.18 -3.68 -12.82
N SER A 22 -16.48 -3.79 -12.56
CA SER A 22 -17.05 -4.28 -11.29
C SER A 22 -16.48 -5.64 -10.84
N HIS A 23 -16.20 -6.52 -11.80
CA HIS A 23 -15.61 -7.85 -11.56
C HIS A 23 -14.11 -7.81 -11.18
N LYS A 24 -13.41 -6.71 -11.45
CA LYS A 24 -12.00 -6.49 -11.08
C LYS A 24 -11.84 -5.65 -9.82
N PHE A 25 -12.87 -4.89 -9.45
CA PHE A 25 -12.85 -4.05 -8.27
C PHE A 25 -12.92 -4.89 -6.99
N LYS A 26 -11.96 -4.68 -6.10
CA LYS A 26 -11.95 -5.21 -4.74
C LYS A 26 -12.37 -4.11 -3.77
N ALA A 27 -13.52 -4.27 -3.13
CA ALA A 27 -14.02 -3.31 -2.15
C ALA A 27 -13.10 -3.21 -0.92
N ASN A 28 -12.46 -4.33 -0.56
CA ASN A 28 -11.43 -4.38 0.46
C ASN A 28 -10.05 -4.27 -0.20
N PHE A 29 -9.28 -3.24 0.15
CA PHE A 29 -7.93 -3.06 -0.34
C PHE A 29 -6.99 -4.19 0.13
N LEU A 30 -7.30 -4.87 1.24
CA LEU A 30 -6.48 -6.02 1.68
C LEU A 30 -6.56 -7.19 0.73
N ASP A 31 -7.72 -7.43 0.09
CA ASP A 31 -7.89 -8.49 -0.89
C ASP A 31 -7.07 -8.18 -2.15
N TYR A 32 -7.07 -6.90 -2.57
CA TYR A 32 -6.22 -6.43 -3.67
C TYR A 32 -4.74 -6.64 -3.34
N TYR A 33 -4.32 -6.23 -2.13
CA TYR A 33 -2.93 -6.37 -1.71
C TYR A 33 -2.55 -7.87 -1.64
N GLU A 34 -3.36 -8.71 -1.03
CA GLU A 34 -3.08 -10.16 -0.96
C GLU A 34 -2.90 -10.77 -2.35
N GLN A 35 -3.81 -10.49 -3.29
CA GLN A 35 -3.67 -10.95 -4.67
C GLN A 35 -2.38 -10.43 -5.31
N PHE A 36 -2.05 -9.15 -5.11
CA PHE A 36 -0.80 -8.57 -5.60
C PHE A 36 0.43 -9.29 -5.02
N VAL A 37 0.39 -9.68 -3.75
CA VAL A 37 1.46 -10.48 -3.14
C VAL A 37 1.55 -11.83 -3.84
N GLU A 38 0.45 -12.57 -3.99
CA GLU A 38 0.43 -13.88 -4.65
C GLU A 38 1.01 -13.82 -6.08
N ASP A 39 0.59 -12.83 -6.86
CA ASP A 39 1.04 -12.67 -8.25
C ASP A 39 2.54 -12.33 -8.36
N ASN A 40 3.09 -11.70 -7.32
CA ASN A 40 4.47 -11.21 -7.27
C ASN A 40 5.37 -11.96 -6.27
N LYS A 41 4.97 -13.16 -5.83
CA LYS A 41 5.74 -14.04 -4.93
C LYS A 41 7.01 -14.64 -5.55
N LYS A 42 7.30 -14.38 -6.81
CA LYS A 42 8.43 -14.99 -7.54
C LYS A 42 9.80 -14.55 -6.95
N GLY A 43 10.68 -15.51 -6.68
CA GLY A 43 12.09 -15.27 -6.31
C GLY A 43 12.35 -14.77 -4.89
N ASN A 44 13.41 -13.97 -4.70
CA ASN A 44 13.88 -13.43 -3.40
C ASN A 44 13.03 -12.25 -2.87
N ASN A 45 11.74 -12.18 -3.20
CA ASN A 45 10.88 -11.04 -2.83
C ASN A 45 10.24 -11.20 -1.44
N ARG A 46 10.99 -11.70 -0.46
CA ARG A 46 10.52 -11.93 0.92
C ARG A 46 9.99 -10.68 1.62
N HIS A 47 10.45 -9.50 1.20
CA HIS A 47 10.02 -8.23 1.78
C HIS A 47 8.57 -7.87 1.43
N LEU A 48 8.02 -8.36 0.31
CA LEU A 48 6.64 -8.08 -0.08
C LEU A 48 5.60 -8.75 0.84
N PRO A 49 5.59 -10.09 1.04
CA PRO A 49 4.64 -10.73 1.96
C PRO A 49 4.87 -10.29 3.42
N ASN A 50 6.12 -10.03 3.81
CA ASN A 50 6.42 -9.49 5.14
C ASN A 50 5.86 -8.07 5.31
N ASN A 51 5.97 -7.21 4.28
CA ASN A 51 5.37 -5.88 4.33
C ASN A 51 3.85 -5.95 4.45
N PHE A 52 3.18 -6.83 3.70
CA PHE A 52 1.74 -7.04 3.83
C PHE A 52 1.36 -7.46 5.26
N THR A 53 2.12 -8.37 5.86
CA THR A 53 1.94 -8.77 7.27
C THR A 53 2.07 -7.57 8.22
N GLN A 54 3.06 -6.70 8.01
CA GLN A 54 3.21 -5.48 8.81
C GLN A 54 2.07 -4.49 8.60
N PHE A 55 1.54 -4.38 7.37
CA PHE A 55 0.41 -3.51 7.08
C PHE A 55 -0.85 -3.98 7.81
N LYS A 56 -1.15 -5.29 7.80
CA LYS A 56 -2.25 -5.88 8.57
C LYS A 56 -2.13 -5.60 10.08
N LEU A 57 -0.92 -5.72 10.64
CA LEU A 57 -0.66 -5.40 12.05
C LEU A 57 -0.85 -3.91 12.37
N PHE A 58 -0.58 -3.02 11.41
CA PHE A 58 -0.76 -1.58 11.58
C PHE A 58 -2.24 -1.17 11.57
N ILE A 59 -3.03 -1.67 10.62
CA ILE A 59 -4.44 -1.29 10.48
C ILE A 59 -5.35 -1.97 11.51
N LYS A 60 -4.99 -3.16 11.99
CA LYS A 60 -5.74 -3.94 13.01
C LYS A 60 -7.22 -4.18 12.65
N THR A 61 -7.51 -4.26 11.37
CA THR A 61 -8.82 -4.56 10.79
C THR A 61 -8.62 -5.50 9.61
N ASP A 62 -9.63 -6.30 9.31
CA ASP A 62 -9.70 -7.16 8.13
C ASP A 62 -10.27 -6.43 6.91
N PHE A 63 -10.78 -5.21 7.09
CA PHE A 63 -11.34 -4.39 6.02
C PHE A 63 -10.80 -2.97 6.03
N ILE A 64 -10.38 -2.49 4.85
CA ILE A 64 -10.11 -1.08 4.59
C ILE A 64 -10.47 -0.74 3.14
N SER A 65 -11.27 0.31 2.94
CA SER A 65 -11.66 0.74 1.60
C SER A 65 -10.46 1.41 0.90
N PRO A 66 -10.30 1.27 -0.43
CA PRO A 66 -9.30 2.02 -1.19
C PRO A 66 -9.33 3.53 -0.92
N ILE A 67 -10.51 4.12 -0.71
CA ILE A 67 -10.64 5.56 -0.43
C ILE A 67 -9.99 5.97 0.90
N ASP A 68 -9.88 5.03 1.85
CA ASP A 68 -9.26 5.27 3.17
C ASP A 68 -7.73 5.19 3.10
N ILE A 69 -7.16 4.73 1.98
CA ILE A 69 -5.72 4.71 1.73
C ILE A 69 -5.22 6.11 1.37
N THR A 70 -5.23 7.00 2.37
CA THR A 70 -4.82 8.39 2.22
C THR A 70 -3.30 8.57 2.36
N GLU A 71 -2.77 9.71 1.90
CA GLU A 71 -1.37 10.08 2.14
C GLU A 71 -1.01 10.07 3.63
N ASN A 72 -1.95 10.48 4.50
CA ASN A 72 -1.75 10.46 5.95
C ASN A 72 -1.63 9.02 6.50
N LEU A 73 -2.48 8.10 6.03
CA LEU A 73 -2.36 6.68 6.38
C LEU A 73 -0.99 6.13 5.96
N CYS A 74 -0.54 6.46 4.75
CA CYS A 74 0.77 6.05 4.24
C CYS A 74 1.92 6.58 5.10
N LYS A 75 1.88 7.86 5.51
CA LYS A 75 2.86 8.45 6.44
C LYS A 75 2.87 7.76 7.79
N ARG A 76 1.69 7.48 8.36
CA ARG A 76 1.55 6.77 9.64
C ARG A 76 2.10 5.34 9.55
N PHE A 77 1.84 4.64 8.46
CA PHE A 77 2.42 3.32 8.24
C PHE A 77 3.95 3.38 8.13
N ARG A 78 4.51 4.40 7.46
CA ARG A 78 5.96 4.60 7.43
C ARG A 78 6.54 4.78 8.84
N ASN A 79 5.88 5.61 9.67
CA ASN A 79 6.33 5.85 11.04
C ASN A 79 6.24 4.57 11.89
N PHE A 80 5.16 3.80 11.76
CA PHE A 80 5.04 2.48 12.39
C PHE A 80 6.21 1.54 12.04
N LEU A 81 6.65 1.54 10.78
CA LEU A 81 7.82 0.75 10.37
C LEU A 81 9.13 1.27 10.98
N LEU A 82 9.29 2.59 11.07
CA LEU A 82 10.48 3.23 11.67
C LEU A 82 10.56 2.98 13.18
N ASP A 83 9.42 2.98 13.87
CA ASP A 83 9.34 2.72 15.31
C ASP A 83 9.65 1.26 15.63
N LYS A 84 9.30 0.34 14.73
CA LYS A 84 9.41 -1.12 14.93
C LYS A 84 10.75 -1.69 14.48
N TYR A 85 11.38 -1.11 13.46
CA TYR A 85 12.57 -1.69 12.82
C TYR A 85 13.73 -0.69 12.72
N THR A 86 14.94 -1.22 12.74
CA THR A 86 16.19 -0.48 12.58
C THR A 86 16.86 -0.76 11.23
N GLY A 87 17.84 0.05 10.84
CA GLY A 87 18.61 -0.16 9.60
C GLY A 87 17.79 0.03 8.32
N SER A 88 18.04 -0.80 7.30
CA SER A 88 17.38 -0.68 5.97
C SER A 88 15.95 -1.23 5.95
N THR A 89 15.58 -2.09 6.90
CA THR A 89 14.31 -2.84 6.87
C THR A 89 13.06 -1.96 6.74
N PRO A 90 12.91 -0.83 7.47
CA PRO A 90 11.79 0.08 7.25
C PRO A 90 11.70 0.59 5.80
N ALA A 91 12.84 0.93 5.20
CA ALA A 91 12.92 1.44 3.83
C ALA A 91 12.57 0.35 2.80
N ASP A 92 13.08 -0.87 3.00
CA ASP A 92 12.82 -2.02 2.12
C ASP A 92 11.34 -2.38 2.11
N TYR A 93 10.72 -2.43 3.30
CA TYR A 93 9.28 -2.65 3.45
C TYR A 93 8.45 -1.52 2.84
N TYR A 94 8.78 -0.26 3.14
CA TYR A 94 8.03 0.87 2.59
C TYR A 94 8.14 0.96 1.06
N THR A 95 9.27 0.56 0.49
CA THR A 95 9.45 0.48 -0.96
C THR A 95 8.51 -0.54 -1.61
N ARG A 96 8.27 -1.69 -0.95
CA ARG A 96 7.29 -2.69 -1.42
C ARG A 96 5.86 -2.17 -1.29
N PHE A 97 5.54 -1.45 -0.22
CA PHE A 97 4.25 -0.79 -0.05
C PHE A 97 3.96 0.21 -1.19
N LYS A 98 4.95 1.05 -1.54
CA LYS A 98 4.83 1.98 -2.68
C LYS A 98 4.59 1.26 -4.01
N TRP A 99 5.21 0.10 -4.21
CA TRP A 99 5.00 -0.69 -5.42
C TRP A 99 3.56 -1.17 -5.56
N VAL A 100 2.98 -1.66 -4.46
CA VAL A 100 1.57 -2.09 -4.42
C VAL A 100 0.64 -0.92 -4.73
N LEU A 101 0.90 0.26 -4.15
CA LEU A 101 0.08 1.45 -4.38
C LEU A 101 0.25 2.06 -5.77
N ASN A 102 1.43 1.93 -6.38
CA ASN A 102 1.62 2.24 -7.80
C ASN A 102 0.78 1.31 -8.69
N ALA A 103 0.79 0.01 -8.40
CA ALA A 103 -0.02 -0.95 -9.15
C ALA A 103 -1.51 -0.65 -8.99
N ALA A 104 -1.97 -0.41 -7.76
CA ALA A 104 -3.37 -0.06 -7.48
C ALA A 104 -3.79 1.24 -8.18
N HIS A 105 -2.90 2.23 -8.24
CA HIS A 105 -3.14 3.45 -9.01
C HIS A 105 -3.30 3.17 -10.51
N ASN A 106 -2.42 2.34 -11.09
CA ASN A 106 -2.53 1.93 -12.50
C ASN A 106 -3.78 1.09 -12.77
N ASP A 107 -4.21 0.31 -11.79
CA ASP A 107 -5.46 -0.44 -11.77
C ASP A 107 -6.65 0.42 -11.32
N ASN A 108 -6.49 1.74 -11.34
CA ASN A 108 -7.58 2.70 -11.23
C ASN A 108 -8.20 2.80 -9.81
N TYR A 109 -7.63 2.16 -8.79
CA TYR A 109 -8.09 2.26 -7.39
C TYR A 109 -7.94 3.65 -6.78
N PHE A 110 -7.02 4.46 -7.31
CA PHE A 110 -6.77 5.82 -6.85
C PHE A 110 -6.71 6.78 -8.03
N GLN A 111 -7.35 7.94 -7.90
CA GLN A 111 -7.15 9.06 -8.85
C GLN A 111 -5.70 9.55 -8.83
N ARG A 112 -5.05 9.51 -7.66
CA ARG A 112 -3.66 9.88 -7.45
C ARG A 112 -3.02 8.90 -6.49
N ASN A 113 -1.80 8.43 -6.77
CA ASN A 113 -1.10 7.57 -5.84
C ASN A 113 -0.83 8.29 -4.49
N PRO A 114 -1.34 7.76 -3.36
CA PRO A 114 -1.20 8.40 -2.04
C PRO A 114 0.25 8.42 -1.51
N THR A 115 1.18 7.71 -2.15
CA THR A 115 2.62 7.70 -1.79
C THR A 115 3.52 8.51 -2.71
N GLU A 116 2.97 9.21 -3.71
CA GLU A 116 3.76 9.97 -4.67
C GLU A 116 4.72 10.96 -3.98
N LYS A 117 4.23 11.65 -2.94
CA LYS A 117 5.00 12.62 -2.15
C LYS A 117 5.62 12.04 -0.87
N VAL A 118 5.56 10.73 -0.66
CA VAL A 118 6.06 10.09 0.56
C VAL A 118 7.30 9.26 0.25
N SER A 119 8.45 9.68 0.79
CA SER A 119 9.73 8.98 0.64
C SER A 119 9.85 7.77 1.57
N SER A 120 10.52 6.72 1.09
CA SER A 120 11.05 5.65 1.94
C SER A 120 12.14 6.20 2.84
N LYS A 121 12.16 5.78 4.10
CA LYS A 121 13.19 6.19 5.08
C LYS A 121 13.74 4.96 5.79
N SER A 122 15.04 4.94 6.01
CA SER A 122 15.72 4.00 6.91
C SER A 122 15.76 4.59 8.32
N ASN A 123 16.05 3.73 9.29
CA ASN A 123 16.34 4.15 10.66
C ASN A 123 17.82 3.84 10.96
N LEU A 124 18.43 4.53 11.93
CA LEU A 124 19.78 4.18 12.37
C LEU A 124 19.81 2.72 12.85
N SER A 125 20.96 2.07 12.70
CA SER A 125 21.13 0.74 13.28
C SER A 125 21.14 0.87 14.81
N ALA A 126 20.58 -0.12 15.52
CA ALA A 126 20.56 -0.13 16.98
C ALA A 126 21.96 0.08 17.58
N ARG A 127 22.99 -0.52 16.94
CA ARG A 127 24.38 -0.40 17.35
C ARG A 127 24.96 1.01 17.21
N LEU A 128 24.53 1.78 16.20
CA LEU A 128 24.95 3.17 16.03
C LEU A 128 24.21 4.12 16.98
N LYS A 129 22.95 3.81 17.30
CA LYS A 129 22.14 4.59 18.22
C LYS A 129 22.71 4.55 19.64
N ASP A 130 23.10 3.36 20.10
CA ASP A 130 23.75 3.15 21.39
C ASP A 130 25.06 3.95 21.52
N HIS A 131 25.86 4.04 20.45
CA HIS A 131 27.10 4.83 20.46
C HIS A 131 26.88 6.36 20.49
N LEU A 132 25.78 6.86 19.92
CA LEU A 132 25.44 8.29 19.94
C LEU A 132 24.83 8.75 21.27
N GLU A 133 24.19 7.85 22.02
CA GLU A 133 23.51 8.17 23.29
C GLU A 133 24.48 8.17 24.50
N ILE A 134 25.78 7.89 24.29
CA ILE A 134 26.81 7.84 25.34
C ILE A 134 27.52 9.20 25.55
N GLU A 135 27.16 10.24 24.79
CA GLU A 135 27.63 11.61 25.06
C GLU A 135 26.67 12.36 26.01
N GLU A 136 26.68 12.01 27.30
CA GLU A 136 26.34 12.93 28.41
C GLU A 136 27.02 12.53 29.73
#